data_AF-N9GGZ8-F1
#
_entry.id   AF-N9GGZ8-F1
#
_cell.length_a   1.000
_cell.length_b   1.000
_cell.length_c   1.000
_cell.angle_alpha   90.00
_cell.angle_beta   90.00
_cell.angle_gamma   90.00
#
_symmetry.space_group_name_H-M   'P 1'
#
loop_
_entity.id
_entity.type
_entity.pdbx_description
1 polymer ?
#
loop_
_entity_poly.entity_id
_entity_poly.type
_entity_poly.pdbx_seq_one_letter_code
_entity_poly.pdbx_strand_id
1 'polypeptide(L)'
;MPQCDDCGRSVEKIHKNYKSTKFCHTCYVRVFKKRACSSCGKLARLYKYDNSAICQKCENNRPCIRCQRVDYSIGKITKYGPVCCSCSVYFKEFQACERCGCFSQKLSRISRFSDNLRVCPKCATRDYRTCPSCRRYRLLEEDVKSGQMYCKKCLNSPPHYCLICKFKIPAGRGNYCESCSWHQILERRVGKLANNLVDTPLRKHFKNYIKWLEQRVGSHKAALFTAKHIKFFEETEDLWIEQVPAYTELLGRLRTSGLRKFVLPMQWLTQV
;
A
#
# COMPACT_ATOMS: atom_id res chain seq x y z
N MET A 1 1.97 -29.99 26.36
CA MET A 1 0.62 -30.31 25.83
C MET A 1 -0.24 -29.05 25.87
N PRO A 2 -1.11 -28.78 24.87
CA PRO A 2 -2.01 -27.63 24.94
C PRO A 2 -3.08 -27.80 26.03
N GLN A 3 -3.42 -26.71 26.71
CA GLN A 3 -4.41 -26.68 27.78
C GLN A 3 -5.75 -26.11 27.27
N CYS A 4 -6.86 -26.67 27.75
CA CYS A 4 -8.19 -26.11 27.50
C CYS A 4 -8.51 -25.01 28.52
N ASP A 5 -8.93 -23.84 28.04
CA ASP A 5 -9.21 -22.68 28.89
C ASP A 5 -10.55 -22.79 29.65
N ASP A 6 -11.44 -23.71 29.23
CA ASP A 6 -12.77 -23.90 29.84
C ASP A 6 -12.77 -24.94 30.97
N CYS A 7 -11.95 -25.99 30.88
CA CYS A 7 -11.88 -27.04 31.92
C CYS A 7 -10.50 -27.17 32.57
N GLY A 8 -9.50 -26.38 32.15
CA GLY A 8 -8.14 -26.40 32.67
C GLY A 8 -7.32 -27.65 32.34
N ARG A 9 -7.90 -28.67 31.68
CA ARG A 9 -7.20 -29.93 31.40
C ARG A 9 -6.18 -29.79 30.29
N SER A 10 -5.00 -30.40 30.47
CA SER A 10 -4.05 -30.67 29.40
C SER A 10 -4.62 -31.72 28.45
N VAL A 11 -4.65 -31.42 27.16
CA VAL A 11 -5.19 -32.29 26.11
C VAL A 11 -4.19 -32.46 24.97
N GLU A 12 -4.31 -33.52 24.19
CA GLU A 12 -3.44 -33.72 23.01
C GLU A 12 -3.68 -32.67 21.93
N LYS A 13 -4.95 -32.31 21.70
CA LYS A 13 -5.35 -31.39 20.62
C LYS A 13 -6.50 -30.47 21.04
N ILE A 14 -6.38 -29.21 20.69
CA ILE A 14 -7.47 -28.23 20.80
C ILE A 14 -8.43 -28.41 19.62
N HIS A 15 -9.72 -28.55 19.90
CA HIS A 15 -10.75 -28.74 18.89
C HIS A 15 -11.19 -27.42 18.26
N LYS A 16 -11.34 -26.35 19.06
CA LYS A 16 -11.79 -25.04 18.58
C LYS A 16 -11.05 -23.92 19.31
N ASN A 17 -10.61 -22.93 18.54
CA ASN A 17 -10.21 -21.62 19.05
C ASN A 17 -11.34 -20.62 18.76
N TYR A 18 -11.82 -19.93 19.79
CA TYR A 18 -12.86 -18.89 19.67
C TYR A 18 -12.42 -17.65 20.45
N LYS A 19 -12.28 -16.49 19.77
CA LYS A 19 -11.81 -15.21 20.34
C LYS A 19 -10.54 -15.33 21.22
N SER A 20 -9.60 -16.21 20.84
CA SER A 20 -8.35 -16.55 21.55
C SER A 20 -8.48 -17.54 22.72
N THR A 21 -9.69 -17.99 23.02
CA THR A 21 -9.97 -19.04 24.01
C THR A 21 -9.96 -20.43 23.35
N LYS A 22 -9.30 -21.39 23.97
CA LYS A 22 -9.04 -22.75 23.47
C LYS A 22 -9.98 -23.75 24.12
N PHE A 23 -10.70 -24.52 23.31
CA PHE A 23 -11.65 -25.53 23.75
C PHE A 23 -11.22 -26.93 23.31
N CYS A 24 -11.15 -27.87 24.25
CA CYS A 24 -11.06 -29.29 23.93
C CYS A 24 -12.38 -29.80 23.30
N HIS A 25 -12.37 -31.01 22.76
CA HIS A 25 -13.55 -31.59 22.11
C HIS A 25 -14.77 -31.64 23.04
N THR A 26 -14.60 -32.12 24.27
CA THR A 26 -15.70 -32.24 25.26
C THR A 26 -16.30 -30.89 25.61
N CYS A 27 -15.44 -29.89 25.89
CA CYS A 27 -15.91 -28.53 26.16
C CYS A 27 -16.61 -27.93 24.95
N TYR A 28 -16.05 -28.11 23.74
CA TYR A 28 -16.69 -27.65 22.51
C TYR A 28 -18.12 -28.18 22.35
N VAL A 29 -18.34 -29.49 22.50
CA VAL A 29 -19.69 -30.09 22.41
C VAL A 29 -20.63 -29.56 23.52
N ARG A 30 -20.09 -29.30 24.71
CA ARG A 30 -20.84 -28.78 25.86
C ARG A 30 -21.26 -27.33 25.69
N VAL A 31 -20.37 -26.45 25.24
CA VAL A 31 -20.59 -24.99 25.24
C VAL A 31 -20.91 -24.40 23.86
N PHE A 32 -20.69 -25.13 22.76
CA PHE A 32 -21.10 -24.70 21.41
C PHE A 32 -22.37 -25.44 20.96
N LYS A 33 -23.51 -24.76 21.00
CA LYS A 33 -24.84 -25.31 20.70
C LYS A 33 -25.31 -24.87 19.32
N LYS A 34 -26.07 -25.73 18.64
CA LYS A 34 -26.69 -25.39 17.34
C LYS A 34 -27.73 -24.30 17.58
N ARG A 35 -27.53 -23.11 17.00
CA ARG A 35 -28.41 -21.94 17.06
C ARG A 35 -28.39 -21.21 15.72
N ALA A 36 -29.40 -20.40 15.44
CA ALA A 36 -29.40 -19.53 14.28
C ALA A 36 -28.33 -18.42 14.43
N CYS A 37 -27.55 -18.18 13.39
CA CYS A 37 -26.58 -17.09 13.34
C CYS A 37 -27.29 -15.74 13.34
N SER A 38 -26.91 -14.83 14.25
CA SER A 38 -27.49 -13.48 14.33
C SER A 38 -27.28 -12.63 13.06
N SER A 39 -26.28 -12.96 12.23
CA SER A 39 -25.97 -12.22 11.00
C SER A 39 -26.60 -12.81 9.73
N CYS A 40 -26.74 -14.14 9.62
CA CYS A 40 -27.22 -14.77 8.37
C CYS A 40 -28.39 -15.74 8.56
N GLY A 41 -28.91 -15.91 9.78
CA GLY A 41 -30.01 -16.81 10.10
C GLY A 41 -29.70 -18.32 10.02
N LYS A 42 -28.63 -18.73 9.33
CA LYS A 42 -28.27 -20.15 9.17
C LYS A 42 -27.88 -20.81 10.49
N LEU A 43 -28.26 -22.08 10.66
CA LEU A 43 -27.92 -22.88 11.82
C LEU A 43 -26.41 -23.17 11.87
N ALA A 44 -25.77 -22.83 12.99
CA ALA A 44 -24.37 -23.12 13.25
C ALA A 44 -24.16 -23.48 14.73
N ARG A 45 -23.05 -24.16 15.06
CA ARG A 45 -22.63 -24.34 16.46
C ARG A 45 -22.00 -23.05 16.98
N LEU A 46 -22.73 -22.34 17.83
CA LEU A 46 -22.36 -21.03 18.37
C LEU A 46 -22.10 -21.12 19.87
N TYR A 47 -21.20 -20.29 20.37
CA TYR A 47 -20.84 -20.27 21.79
C TYR A 47 -22.04 -19.82 22.62
N LYS A 48 -22.55 -20.68 23.51
CA LYS A 48 -23.85 -20.48 24.16
C LYS A 48 -23.88 -19.25 25.08
N TYR A 49 -22.73 -18.84 25.61
CA TYR A 49 -22.59 -17.70 26.51
C TYR A 49 -22.34 -16.37 25.78
N ASP A 50 -22.16 -16.38 24.45
CA ASP A 50 -22.03 -15.18 23.64
C ASP A 50 -23.23 -15.05 22.72
N ASN A 51 -24.19 -14.21 23.11
CA ASN A 51 -25.40 -13.94 22.32
C ASN A 51 -25.12 -13.18 21.02
N SER A 52 -23.94 -12.55 20.89
CA SER A 52 -23.48 -11.91 19.67
C SER A 52 -22.72 -12.86 18.74
N ALA A 53 -22.56 -14.14 19.11
CA ALA A 53 -21.80 -15.10 18.33
C ALA A 53 -22.40 -15.29 16.92
N ILE A 54 -21.59 -15.03 15.91
CA ILE A 54 -21.91 -15.30 14.51
C ILE A 54 -21.24 -16.59 14.02
N CYS A 55 -21.76 -17.16 12.94
CA CYS A 55 -21.16 -18.35 12.35
C CYS A 55 -19.78 -18.02 11.74
N GLN A 56 -18.93 -19.04 11.60
CA GLN A 56 -17.58 -18.87 11.06
C GLN A 56 -17.58 -18.21 9.67
N LYS A 57 -18.57 -18.51 8.83
CA LYS A 57 -18.72 -17.90 7.50
C LYS A 57 -18.95 -16.39 7.60
N CYS A 58 -19.84 -15.95 8.49
CA CYS A 58 -20.08 -14.52 8.72
C CYS A 58 -18.84 -13.85 9.30
N GLU A 59 -18.16 -14.47 10.26
CA GLU A 59 -16.91 -13.92 10.83
C GLU A 59 -15.84 -13.74 9.76
N ASN A 60 -15.68 -14.74 8.90
CA ASN A 60 -14.71 -14.75 7.80
C ASN A 60 -15.02 -13.70 6.72
N ASN A 61 -16.29 -13.39 6.50
CA ASN A 61 -16.74 -12.43 5.49
C ASN A 61 -16.67 -10.97 5.97
N ARG A 62 -16.32 -10.73 7.24
CA ARG A 62 -16.15 -9.36 7.73
C ARG A 62 -15.00 -8.67 6.98
N PRO A 63 -15.08 -7.35 6.78
CA PRO A 63 -13.97 -6.58 6.24
C PRO A 63 -12.69 -6.79 7.05
N CYS A 64 -11.54 -6.77 6.38
CA CYS A 64 -10.26 -6.85 7.07
C CYS A 64 -10.13 -5.69 8.06
N ILE A 65 -9.94 -5.98 9.34
CA ILE A 65 -9.94 -4.94 10.40
C ILE A 65 -8.89 -3.84 10.21
N ARG A 66 -7.87 -4.06 9.38
CA ARG A 66 -6.83 -3.06 9.06
C ARG A 66 -7.12 -2.27 7.79
N CYS A 67 -7.44 -2.95 6.69
CA CYS A 67 -7.54 -2.31 5.37
C CYS A 67 -8.97 -2.21 4.84
N GLN A 68 -9.96 -2.69 5.58
CA GLN A 68 -11.39 -2.68 5.24
C GLN A 68 -11.76 -3.37 3.90
N ARG A 69 -10.81 -4.08 3.28
CA ARG A 69 -11.08 -4.87 2.07
C ARG A 69 -12.07 -5.98 2.41
N VAL A 70 -13.01 -6.21 1.51
CA VAL A 70 -13.90 -7.39 1.43
C VAL A 70 -13.36 -8.35 0.36
N ASP A 71 -13.74 -9.62 0.42
CA ASP A 71 -13.28 -10.69 -0.49
C ASP A 71 -11.75 -10.86 -0.53
N TYR A 72 -11.23 -11.52 0.49
CA TYR A 72 -9.80 -11.75 0.62
C TYR A 72 -9.51 -13.11 1.27
N SER A 73 -8.31 -13.63 1.03
CA SER A 73 -7.81 -14.78 1.77
C SER A 73 -7.45 -14.38 3.20
N ILE A 74 -8.02 -15.10 4.17
CA ILE A 74 -7.81 -14.84 5.59
C ILE A 74 -6.40 -15.24 5.97
N GLY A 75 -5.66 -14.29 6.53
CA GLY A 75 -4.31 -14.51 7.05
C GLY A 75 -4.28 -14.75 8.56
N LYS A 76 -5.16 -14.10 9.32
CA LYS A 76 -5.27 -14.25 10.78
C LYS A 76 -6.68 -13.88 11.24
N ILE A 77 -7.19 -14.58 12.25
CA ILE A 77 -8.41 -14.17 12.98
C ILE A 77 -7.97 -13.63 14.33
N THR A 78 -8.32 -12.39 14.63
CA THR A 78 -8.04 -11.74 15.92
C THR A 78 -9.31 -11.68 16.75
N LYS A 79 -9.21 -11.27 18.02
CA LYS A 79 -10.38 -11.02 18.87
C LYS A 79 -11.33 -9.94 18.31
N TYR A 80 -10.82 -9.02 17.50
CA TYR A 80 -11.58 -7.92 16.91
C TYR A 80 -12.17 -8.27 15.53
N GLY A 81 -11.67 -9.32 14.88
CA GLY A 81 -12.12 -9.77 13.57
C GLY A 81 -11.01 -10.32 12.68
N PRO A 82 -11.36 -10.68 11.43
CA PRO A 82 -10.44 -11.23 10.45
C PRO A 82 -9.47 -10.19 9.88
N VAL A 83 -8.31 -10.67 9.47
CA VAL A 83 -7.23 -9.90 8.84
C VAL A 83 -6.80 -10.62 7.56
N CYS A 84 -6.72 -9.91 6.44
CA CYS A 84 -6.26 -10.48 5.18
C CYS A 84 -4.78 -10.90 5.21
N CYS A 85 -4.37 -11.81 4.33
CA CYS A 85 -2.97 -12.28 4.22
C CYS A 85 -1.94 -11.15 4.11
N SER A 86 -2.26 -10.09 3.37
CA SER A 86 -1.36 -8.94 3.22
C SER A 86 -1.23 -8.12 4.52
N CYS A 87 -2.29 -8.08 5.33
CA CYS A 87 -2.32 -7.31 6.57
C CYS A 87 -1.86 -8.10 7.79
N SER A 88 -1.92 -9.44 7.76
CA SER A 88 -1.60 -10.30 8.91
C SER A 88 -0.19 -10.08 9.45
N VAL A 89 0.73 -9.68 8.57
CA VAL A 89 2.13 -9.35 8.90
C VAL A 89 2.24 -8.27 9.98
N TYR A 90 1.31 -7.30 10.01
CA TYR A 90 1.34 -6.22 10.99
C TYR A 90 0.76 -6.60 12.36
N PHE A 91 0.17 -7.79 12.47
CA PHE A 91 -0.35 -8.37 13.70
C PHE A 91 0.61 -9.44 14.26
N LYS A 92 1.84 -9.49 13.76
CA LYS A 92 2.92 -10.30 14.30
C LYS A 92 3.74 -9.47 15.28
N GLU A 93 4.33 -10.12 16.27
CA GLU A 93 5.27 -9.46 17.17
C GLU A 93 6.54 -9.07 16.42
N PHE A 94 7.18 -8.00 16.88
CA PHE A 94 8.51 -7.62 16.41
C PHE A 94 9.52 -8.64 16.91
N GLN A 95 10.33 -9.15 16.00
CA GLN A 95 11.40 -10.09 16.33
C GLN A 95 12.70 -9.60 15.70
N ALA A 96 13.82 -9.84 16.37
CA ALA A 96 15.14 -9.51 15.85
C ALA A 96 15.41 -10.36 14.60
N CYS A 97 15.95 -9.72 13.56
CA CYS A 97 16.47 -10.42 12.40
C CYS A 97 17.72 -11.21 12.80
N GLU A 98 17.75 -12.50 12.47
CA GLU A 98 18.85 -13.40 12.82
C GLU A 98 20.18 -13.04 12.11
N ARG A 99 20.17 -12.09 11.17
CA ARG A 99 21.37 -11.63 10.44
C ARG A 99 21.85 -10.23 10.80
N CYS A 100 20.94 -9.24 10.97
CA CYS A 100 21.31 -7.85 11.29
C CYS A 100 21.01 -7.45 12.74
N GLY A 101 20.31 -8.28 13.52
CA GLY A 101 19.75 -7.91 14.83
C GLY A 101 18.56 -6.94 14.76
N CYS A 102 18.33 -6.28 13.62
CA CYS A 102 17.29 -5.26 13.49
C CYS A 102 15.87 -5.83 13.63
N PHE A 103 15.04 -5.19 14.46
CA PHE A 103 13.67 -5.62 14.77
C PHE A 103 12.75 -5.47 13.55
N SER A 104 11.96 -6.52 13.26
CA SER A 104 11.02 -6.53 12.15
C SER A 104 9.85 -7.47 12.40
N GLN A 105 8.66 -7.10 11.93
CA GLN A 105 7.50 -8.00 11.84
C GLN A 105 7.50 -8.83 10.54
N LYS A 106 8.37 -8.46 9.59
CA LYS A 106 8.41 -9.00 8.21
C LYS A 106 9.59 -9.96 8.01
N LEU A 107 9.79 -10.86 8.98
CA LEU A 107 10.87 -11.85 8.88
C LEU A 107 10.48 -13.00 7.94
N SER A 108 11.40 -13.39 7.06
CA SER A 108 11.24 -14.49 6.11
C SER A 108 12.50 -15.34 6.02
N ARG A 109 12.36 -16.61 5.65
CA ARG A 109 13.48 -17.49 5.30
C ARG A 109 13.73 -17.45 3.81
N ILE A 110 15.00 -17.43 3.42
CA ILE A 110 15.42 -17.26 2.03
C ILE A 110 16.24 -18.49 1.61
N SER A 111 15.62 -19.37 0.82
CA SER A 111 16.23 -20.66 0.41
C SER A 111 17.59 -20.50 -0.26
N ARG A 112 17.72 -19.52 -1.15
CA ARG A 112 18.96 -19.25 -1.91
C ARG A 112 20.18 -18.81 -1.07
N PHE A 113 20.01 -18.53 0.23
CA PHE A 113 21.15 -18.24 1.12
C PHE A 113 21.65 -19.46 1.88
N SER A 114 20.92 -20.59 1.83
CA SER A 114 21.31 -21.87 2.43
C SER A 114 21.65 -21.84 3.94
N ASP A 115 21.28 -20.78 4.67
CA ASP A 115 21.55 -20.61 6.10
C ASP A 115 20.30 -20.76 6.98
N ASN A 116 19.12 -20.90 6.36
CA ASN A 116 17.82 -21.05 7.01
C ASN A 116 17.45 -19.92 8.00
N LEU A 117 18.13 -18.78 7.93
CA LEU A 117 17.94 -17.66 8.85
C LEU A 117 16.64 -16.91 8.55
N ARG A 118 15.93 -16.50 9.60
CA ARG A 118 14.79 -15.57 9.54
C ARG A 118 15.31 -14.15 9.45
N VAL A 119 15.23 -13.59 8.25
CA VAL A 119 15.83 -12.29 7.93
C VAL A 119 14.79 -11.22 7.64
N CYS A 120 15.13 -9.97 7.96
CA CYS A 120 14.31 -8.80 7.63
C CYS A 120 14.30 -8.53 6.11
N PRO A 121 13.37 -7.69 5.60
CA PRO A 121 13.30 -7.40 4.16
C PRO A 121 14.60 -6.87 3.55
N LYS A 122 15.34 -6.04 4.28
CA LYS A 122 16.64 -5.51 3.82
C LYS A 122 17.67 -6.63 3.61
N CYS A 123 17.80 -7.52 4.60
CA CYS A 123 18.69 -8.67 4.51
C CYS A 123 18.20 -9.70 3.48
N ALA A 124 16.89 -9.83 3.29
CA ALA A 124 16.27 -10.72 2.31
C ALA A 124 16.54 -10.29 0.86
N THR A 125 16.87 -9.03 0.61
CA THR A 125 17.19 -8.50 -0.73
C THR A 125 18.63 -8.00 -0.84
N ARG A 126 19.55 -8.46 0.03
CA ARG A 126 20.94 -7.96 0.06
C ARG A 126 21.72 -8.16 -1.24
N ASP A 127 21.32 -9.17 -2.00
CA ASP A 127 21.90 -9.64 -3.26
C ASP A 127 21.19 -9.04 -4.49
N TYR A 128 20.19 -8.18 -4.27
CA TYR A 128 19.50 -7.51 -5.37
C TYR A 128 20.35 -6.38 -5.92
N ARG A 129 20.20 -6.13 -7.22
CA ARG A 129 20.87 -5.05 -7.95
C ARG A 129 19.89 -4.37 -8.90
N THR A 130 20.27 -3.21 -9.41
CA THR A 130 19.46 -2.51 -10.42
C THR A 130 19.70 -3.14 -11.78
N CYS A 131 18.65 -3.72 -12.37
CA CYS A 131 18.73 -4.29 -13.72
C CYS A 131 19.11 -3.18 -14.73
N PRO A 132 20.15 -3.37 -15.56
CA PRO A 132 20.60 -2.35 -16.50
C PRO A 132 19.54 -2.05 -17.58
N SER A 133 18.79 -3.07 -18.00
CA SER A 133 17.72 -2.94 -19.00
C SER A 133 16.48 -2.22 -18.45
N CYS A 134 15.79 -2.79 -17.45
CA CYS A 134 14.52 -2.21 -16.96
C CYS A 134 14.65 -1.22 -15.81
N ARG A 135 15.87 -1.01 -15.27
CA ARG A 135 16.20 -0.10 -14.16
C ARG A 135 15.47 -0.40 -12.84
N ARG A 136 14.91 -1.60 -12.67
CA ARG A 136 14.27 -2.06 -11.43
C ARG A 136 15.27 -2.78 -10.53
N TYR A 137 15.19 -2.50 -9.22
CA TYR A 137 15.97 -3.18 -8.19
C TYR A 137 15.40 -4.57 -7.89
N ARG A 138 16.09 -5.64 -8.30
CA ARG A 138 15.63 -7.03 -8.25
C ARG A 138 16.82 -7.99 -8.17
N LEU A 139 16.55 -9.27 -7.90
CA LEU A 139 17.52 -10.34 -8.13
C LEU A 139 17.87 -10.39 -9.62
N LEU A 140 19.16 -10.45 -9.93
CA LEU A 140 19.68 -10.56 -11.29
C LEU A 140 20.26 -11.96 -11.52
N GLU A 141 20.16 -12.42 -12.75
CA GLU A 141 20.70 -13.67 -13.28
C GLU A 141 21.68 -13.29 -14.41
N GLU A 142 22.71 -14.09 -14.60
CA GLU A 142 23.71 -13.89 -15.65
C GLU A 142 23.18 -14.37 -16.99
N ASP A 143 23.37 -13.56 -18.04
CA ASP A 143 23.09 -13.97 -19.40
C ASP A 143 24.21 -14.87 -19.92
N VAL A 144 23.86 -16.10 -20.31
CA VAL A 144 24.81 -17.13 -20.76
C VAL A 144 25.63 -16.68 -21.97
N LYS A 145 25.11 -15.77 -22.80
CA LYS A 145 25.78 -15.31 -24.01
C LYS A 145 26.71 -14.12 -23.77
N SER A 146 26.26 -13.13 -23.01
CA SER A 146 26.99 -11.87 -22.83
C SER A 146 27.74 -11.74 -21.49
N GLY A 147 27.50 -12.62 -20.52
CA GLY A 147 27.98 -12.50 -19.14
C GLY A 147 27.37 -11.32 -18.38
N GLN A 148 26.41 -10.60 -18.97
CA GLN A 148 25.79 -9.44 -18.33
C GLN A 148 24.64 -9.84 -17.42
N MET A 149 24.46 -9.10 -16.33
CA MET A 149 23.46 -9.39 -15.31
C MET A 149 22.12 -8.70 -15.60
N TYR A 150 21.04 -9.47 -15.74
CA TYR A 150 19.69 -8.96 -15.99
C TYR A 150 18.68 -9.56 -15.01
N CYS A 151 17.56 -8.88 -14.77
CA CYS A 151 16.47 -9.53 -14.03
C CYS A 151 15.85 -10.64 -14.89
N LYS A 152 15.39 -11.72 -14.27
CA LYS A 152 14.77 -12.89 -14.94
C LYS A 152 13.79 -12.54 -16.07
N LYS A 153 12.95 -11.51 -15.87
CA LYS A 153 12.00 -11.05 -16.91
C LYS A 153 12.68 -10.44 -18.13
N CYS A 154 13.72 -9.63 -17.93
CA CYS A 154 14.47 -9.03 -19.05
C CYS A 154 15.29 -10.08 -19.79
N LEU A 155 15.70 -11.16 -19.10
CA LEU A 155 16.44 -12.26 -19.70
C LEU A 155 15.53 -13.16 -20.57
N ASN A 156 14.38 -13.55 -20.01
CA ASN A 156 13.55 -14.61 -20.59
C ASN A 156 12.40 -14.11 -21.47
N SER A 157 12.24 -12.80 -21.64
CA SER A 157 11.10 -12.25 -22.38
C SER A 157 11.53 -11.10 -23.28
N PRO A 158 11.00 -11.04 -24.52
CA PRO A 158 11.34 -9.98 -25.45
C PRO A 158 10.80 -8.63 -24.98
N PRO A 159 11.46 -7.51 -25.33
CA PRO A 159 10.88 -6.18 -25.15
C PRO A 159 9.52 -6.07 -25.84
N HIS A 160 8.61 -5.31 -25.24
CA HIS A 160 7.25 -5.08 -25.74
C HIS A 160 6.98 -3.57 -25.91
N TYR A 161 5.81 -3.20 -26.41
CA TYR A 161 5.48 -1.80 -26.66
C TYR A 161 4.62 -1.21 -25.54
N CYS A 162 4.86 0.06 -25.20
CA CYS A 162 4.00 0.80 -24.30
C CYS A 162 2.58 0.91 -24.88
N LEU A 163 1.54 0.64 -24.08
CA LEU A 163 0.16 0.70 -24.58
C LEU A 163 -0.30 2.09 -25.02
N ILE A 164 0.31 3.16 -24.47
CA ILE A 164 -0.02 4.57 -24.77
C ILE A 164 0.82 5.10 -25.92
N CYS A 165 2.12 5.31 -25.71
CA CYS A 165 2.97 5.97 -26.71
C CYS A 165 3.60 5.02 -27.74
N LYS A 166 3.34 3.71 -27.64
CA LYS A 166 3.90 2.66 -28.52
C LYS A 166 5.43 2.61 -28.55
N PHE A 167 6.12 3.24 -27.61
CA PHE A 167 7.58 3.13 -27.49
C PHE A 167 7.99 1.72 -27.00
N LYS A 168 9.10 1.19 -27.54
CA LYS A 168 9.64 -0.12 -27.15
C LYS A 168 10.21 -0.06 -25.74
N ILE A 169 9.77 -0.96 -24.85
CA ILE A 169 10.15 -1.01 -23.45
C ILE A 169 10.66 -2.41 -23.05
N PRO A 170 11.59 -2.48 -22.08
CA PRO A 170 12.06 -3.76 -21.57
C PRO A 170 10.96 -4.61 -20.93
N ALA A 171 11.01 -5.93 -21.11
CA ALA A 171 10.08 -6.89 -20.53
C ALA A 171 9.96 -6.83 -19.00
N GLY A 172 11.02 -6.35 -18.32
CA GLY A 172 11.01 -6.14 -16.87
C GLY A 172 10.05 -5.04 -16.40
N ARG A 173 9.58 -4.16 -17.31
CA ARG A 173 8.57 -3.13 -17.05
C ARG A 173 7.14 -3.68 -17.24
N GLY A 174 6.16 -2.94 -16.72
CA GLY A 174 4.75 -3.26 -16.96
C GLY A 174 4.30 -2.82 -18.35
N ASN A 175 3.01 -2.55 -18.51
CA ASN A 175 2.41 -2.20 -19.81
C ASN A 175 2.74 -0.77 -20.31
N TYR A 176 3.40 0.04 -19.47
CA TYR A 176 3.67 1.43 -19.75
C TYR A 176 5.16 1.74 -19.62
N CYS A 177 5.66 2.64 -20.48
CA CYS A 177 6.98 3.22 -20.34
C CYS A 177 7.05 4.12 -19.10
N GLU A 178 8.27 4.56 -18.76
CA GLU A 178 8.48 5.37 -17.56
C GLU A 178 7.73 6.70 -17.60
N SER A 179 7.80 7.43 -18.71
CA SER A 179 7.12 8.71 -18.87
C SER A 179 5.60 8.54 -18.76
N CYS A 180 4.99 7.64 -19.53
CA CYS A 180 3.54 7.39 -19.47
C CYS A 180 3.09 6.88 -18.09
N SER A 181 3.90 6.06 -17.41
CA SER A 181 3.58 5.62 -16.04
C SER A 181 3.58 6.79 -15.06
N TRP A 182 4.52 7.72 -15.18
CA TRP A 182 4.58 8.90 -14.32
C TRP A 182 3.49 9.92 -14.65
N HIS A 183 3.16 10.11 -15.92
CA HIS A 183 2.04 10.94 -16.36
C HIS A 183 0.72 10.47 -15.72
N GLN A 184 0.41 9.18 -15.81
CA GLN A 184 -0.80 8.62 -15.16
C GLN A 184 -0.79 8.76 -13.62
N ILE A 185 0.39 8.72 -12.99
CA ILE A 185 0.51 8.95 -11.54
C ILE A 185 0.24 10.43 -11.24
N LEU A 186 0.78 11.34 -12.05
CA LEU A 186 0.55 12.78 -11.94
C LEU A 186 -0.93 13.10 -12.07
N GLU A 187 -1.58 12.66 -13.15
CA GLU A 187 -3.01 12.90 -13.39
C GLU A 187 -3.90 12.43 -12.23
N ARG A 188 -3.67 11.20 -11.75
CA ARG A 188 -4.42 10.67 -10.59
C ARG A 188 -4.19 11.47 -9.31
N ARG A 189 -2.95 11.95 -9.09
CA ARG A 189 -2.61 12.77 -7.93
C ARG A 189 -3.26 14.15 -8.02
N VAL A 190 -3.21 14.78 -9.19
CA VAL A 190 -3.87 16.06 -9.47
C VAL A 190 -5.37 15.94 -9.29
N GLY A 191 -6.00 14.90 -9.84
CA GLY A 191 -7.43 14.66 -9.68
C GLY A 191 -7.86 14.55 -8.22
N LYS A 192 -7.05 13.90 -7.38
CA LYS A 192 -7.30 13.84 -5.93
C LYS A 192 -7.10 15.19 -5.23
N LEU A 193 -6.00 15.87 -5.51
CA LEU A 193 -5.66 17.13 -4.83
C LEU A 193 -6.56 18.29 -5.27
N ALA A 194 -7.00 18.33 -6.53
CA ALA A 194 -7.93 19.33 -7.01
C ALA A 194 -9.28 19.26 -6.27
N ASN A 195 -9.65 18.10 -5.72
CA ASN A 195 -10.88 17.98 -4.91
C ASN A 195 -10.76 18.67 -3.54
N ASN A 196 -9.55 19.02 -3.09
CA ASN A 196 -9.36 19.81 -1.86
C ASN A 196 -9.75 21.28 -2.05
N LEU A 197 -9.61 21.79 -3.27
CA LEU A 197 -9.94 23.17 -3.62
C LEU A 197 -11.45 23.27 -3.75
N VAL A 198 -12.09 24.24 -3.10
CA VAL A 198 -13.55 24.41 -3.15
C VAL A 198 -13.94 25.04 -4.49
N ASP A 199 -13.17 26.02 -4.94
CA ASP A 199 -13.50 26.83 -6.10
C ASP A 199 -13.18 26.17 -7.46
N THR A 200 -14.10 26.30 -8.43
CA THR A 200 -14.01 25.62 -9.74
C THR A 200 -13.02 26.29 -10.70
N PRO A 201 -13.04 27.62 -10.88
CA PRO A 201 -11.96 28.38 -11.52
C PRO A 201 -10.57 28.05 -10.94
N LEU A 202 -10.40 28.04 -9.62
CA LEU A 202 -9.12 27.74 -8.99
C LEU A 202 -8.62 26.33 -9.33
N ARG A 203 -9.52 25.33 -9.36
CA ARG A 203 -9.18 23.97 -9.82
C ARG A 203 -8.65 23.97 -11.26
N LYS A 204 -9.18 24.83 -12.14
CA LYS A 204 -8.73 24.96 -13.53
C LYS A 204 -7.33 25.59 -13.58
N HIS A 205 -7.08 26.66 -12.82
CA HIS A 205 -5.76 27.26 -12.69
C HIS A 205 -4.72 26.27 -12.18
N PHE A 206 -5.05 25.52 -11.13
CA PHE A 206 -4.17 24.47 -10.61
C PHE A 206 -3.86 23.40 -11.68
N LYS A 207 -4.87 22.91 -12.41
CA LYS A 207 -4.65 21.94 -13.49
C LYS A 207 -3.78 22.50 -14.62
N ASN A 208 -3.98 23.76 -15.00
CA ASN A 208 -3.16 24.43 -16.02
C ASN A 208 -1.71 24.61 -15.55
N TYR A 209 -1.51 25.02 -14.31
CA TYR A 209 -0.20 25.08 -13.68
C TYR A 209 0.50 23.72 -13.73
N ILE A 210 -0.20 22.62 -13.41
CA ILE A 210 0.42 21.30 -13.43
C ILE A 210 0.77 20.84 -14.85
N LYS A 211 -0.06 21.16 -15.87
CA LYS A 211 0.28 20.90 -17.27
C LYS A 211 1.56 21.64 -17.69
N TRP A 212 1.66 22.92 -17.35
CA TRP A 212 2.86 23.72 -17.58
C TRP A 212 4.08 23.13 -16.84
N LEU A 213 3.90 22.74 -15.57
CA LEU A 213 4.96 22.16 -14.75
C LEU A 213 5.45 20.84 -15.35
N GLU A 214 4.55 19.99 -15.82
CA GLU A 214 4.88 18.73 -16.48
C GLU A 214 5.72 18.96 -17.74
N GLN A 215 5.35 19.92 -18.58
CA GLN A 215 6.12 20.28 -19.76
C GLN A 215 7.51 20.80 -19.40
N ARG A 216 7.64 21.55 -18.30
CA ARG A 216 8.91 22.17 -17.87
C ARG A 216 9.88 21.20 -17.21
N VAL A 217 9.41 20.31 -16.33
CA VAL A 217 10.29 19.45 -15.51
C VAL A 217 10.10 17.95 -15.73
N GLY A 218 9.15 17.56 -16.56
CA GLY A 218 8.74 16.17 -16.80
C GLY A 218 7.82 15.62 -15.72
N SER A 219 7.03 14.61 -16.08
CA SER A 219 5.96 14.02 -15.26
C SER A 219 6.43 13.55 -13.87
N HIS A 220 7.63 12.97 -13.79
CA HIS A 220 8.17 12.47 -12.53
C HIS A 220 8.40 13.59 -11.52
N LYS A 221 9.15 14.63 -11.90
CA LYS A 221 9.42 15.77 -11.01
C LYS A 221 8.14 16.56 -10.72
N ALA A 222 7.29 16.77 -11.73
CA ALA A 222 6.00 17.42 -11.55
C ALA A 222 5.15 16.69 -10.49
N ALA A 223 5.10 15.35 -10.53
CA ALA A 223 4.36 14.55 -9.55
C ALA A 223 4.89 14.73 -8.12
N LEU A 224 6.22 14.78 -7.94
CA LEU A 224 6.85 15.01 -6.64
C LEU A 224 6.50 16.41 -6.09
N PHE A 225 6.52 17.43 -6.94
CA PHE A 225 6.22 18.79 -6.55
C PHE A 225 4.73 19.04 -6.26
N THR A 226 3.82 18.31 -6.91
CA THR A 226 2.36 18.55 -6.80
C THR A 226 1.88 18.65 -5.36
N ALA A 227 2.34 17.74 -4.48
CA ALA A 227 1.91 17.70 -3.08
C ALA A 227 2.38 18.91 -2.25
N LYS A 228 3.51 19.52 -2.62
CA LYS A 228 3.98 20.76 -1.99
C LYS A 228 3.28 21.97 -2.60
N HIS A 229 3.09 21.98 -3.91
CA HIS A 229 2.60 23.15 -4.62
C HIS A 229 1.09 23.34 -4.53
N ILE A 230 0.30 22.30 -4.28
CA ILE A 230 -1.14 22.47 -3.98
C ILE A 230 -1.35 23.45 -2.81
N LYS A 231 -0.46 23.44 -1.81
CA LYS A 231 -0.52 24.34 -0.65
C LYS A 231 -0.47 25.82 -1.04
N PHE A 232 0.21 26.17 -2.14
CA PHE A 232 0.18 27.54 -2.63
C PHE A 232 -1.24 27.96 -3.00
N PHE A 233 -1.97 27.10 -3.71
CA PHE A 233 -3.35 27.36 -4.13
C PHE A 233 -4.32 27.29 -2.94
N GLU A 234 -4.10 26.41 -1.97
CA GLU A 234 -4.87 26.35 -0.72
C GLU A 234 -4.64 27.60 0.15
N GLU A 235 -3.40 28.06 0.34
CA GLU A 235 -3.06 29.23 1.17
C GLU A 235 -3.50 30.57 0.55
N THR A 236 -3.78 30.59 -0.75
CA THR A 236 -4.18 31.78 -1.51
C THR A 236 -5.60 31.70 -2.04
N GLU A 237 -6.37 30.66 -1.72
CA GLU A 237 -7.66 30.32 -2.34
C GLU A 237 -8.64 31.51 -2.42
N ASP A 238 -8.74 32.28 -1.34
CA ASP A 238 -9.60 33.47 -1.23
C ASP A 238 -9.18 34.65 -2.11
N LEU A 239 -7.95 34.64 -2.64
CA LEU A 239 -7.46 35.65 -3.58
C LEU A 239 -7.90 35.38 -5.02
N TRP A 240 -8.32 34.15 -5.35
CA TRP A 240 -8.63 33.70 -6.72
C TRP A 240 -10.11 33.87 -7.09
N ILE A 241 -10.68 35.07 -6.89
CA ILE A 241 -12.12 35.31 -7.08
C ILE A 241 -12.48 35.42 -8.58
N GLU A 242 -12.11 36.53 -9.24
CA GLU A 242 -12.42 36.75 -10.66
C GLU A 242 -11.19 36.70 -11.57
N GLN A 243 -10.01 36.97 -11.02
CA GLN A 243 -8.77 37.09 -11.76
C GLN A 243 -7.58 36.47 -11.01
N VAL A 244 -6.47 36.32 -11.72
CA VAL A 244 -5.20 35.88 -11.13
C VAL A 244 -4.75 36.92 -10.09
N PRO A 245 -4.40 36.52 -8.85
CA PRO A 245 -3.97 37.44 -7.81
C PRO A 245 -2.76 38.28 -8.22
N ALA A 246 -2.78 39.56 -7.88
CA ALA A 246 -1.65 40.45 -8.10
C ALA A 246 -0.46 40.06 -7.21
N TYR A 247 0.76 40.39 -7.66
CA TYR A 247 1.98 40.10 -6.91
C TYR A 247 1.95 40.68 -5.48
N THR A 248 1.39 41.88 -5.30
CA THR A 248 1.28 42.55 -4.00
C THR A 248 0.37 41.79 -3.03
N GLU A 249 -0.73 41.21 -3.52
CA GLU A 249 -1.67 40.39 -2.73
C GLU A 249 -1.00 39.08 -2.29
N LEU A 250 -0.30 38.41 -3.21
CA LEU A 250 0.48 37.22 -2.92
C LEU A 250 1.61 37.49 -1.94
N LEU A 251 2.31 38.63 -2.07
CA LEU A 251 3.36 39.06 -1.16
C LEU A 251 2.80 39.34 0.24
N GLY A 252 1.65 40.01 0.33
CA GLY A 252 0.97 40.27 1.60
C GLY A 252 0.58 38.98 2.33
N ARG A 253 0.08 37.98 1.59
CA ARG A 253 -0.33 36.69 2.15
C ARG A 253 0.85 35.78 2.52
N LEU A 254 1.75 35.54 1.57
CA LEU A 254 2.79 34.50 1.69
C LEU A 254 4.08 35.03 2.30
N ARG A 255 4.27 36.36 2.31
CA ARG A 255 5.54 37.04 2.61
C ARG A 255 6.66 36.61 1.67
N THR A 256 7.80 37.28 1.75
CA THR A 256 8.96 36.98 0.89
C THR A 256 9.47 35.54 1.05
N SER A 257 9.39 34.97 2.25
CA SER A 257 9.77 33.58 2.52
C SER A 257 8.84 32.55 1.85
N GLY A 258 7.52 32.79 1.85
CA GLY A 258 6.56 31.94 1.16
C GLY A 258 6.73 32.01 -0.36
N LEU A 259 6.98 33.19 -0.93
CA LEU A 259 7.23 33.33 -2.37
C LEU A 259 8.48 32.54 -2.82
N ARG A 260 9.57 32.57 -2.04
CA ARG A 260 10.77 31.75 -2.32
C ARG A 260 10.50 30.25 -2.21
N LYS A 261 9.58 29.82 -1.34
CA LYS A 261 9.16 28.41 -1.23
C LYS A 261 8.37 27.96 -2.47
N PHE A 262 7.67 28.89 -3.12
CA PHE A 262 6.78 28.68 -4.26
C PHE A 262 7.26 29.35 -5.56
N VAL A 263 8.57 29.30 -5.84
CA VAL A 263 9.17 29.91 -7.04
C VAL A 263 8.55 29.38 -8.34
N LEU A 264 8.26 28.08 -8.44
CA LEU A 264 7.71 27.50 -9.67
C LEU A 264 6.26 27.96 -9.95
N PRO A 265 5.34 27.98 -8.96
CA PRO A 265 4.06 28.68 -9.11
C PRO A 265 4.22 30.15 -9.52
N MET A 266 5.11 30.90 -8.86
CA MET A 266 5.33 32.31 -9.20
C MET A 266 5.86 32.52 -10.63
N GLN A 267 6.76 31.65 -11.11
CA GLN A 267 7.25 31.68 -12.50
C GLN A 267 6.18 31.35 -13.53
N TRP A 268 5.18 30.54 -13.17
CA TRP A 268 4.05 30.26 -14.04
C TRP A 268 3.10 31.45 -14.12
N LEU A 269 2.88 32.16 -13.00
CA LEU A 269 2.05 33.36 -12.95
C LEU A 269 2.53 34.49 -13.85
N THR A 270 3.83 34.56 -14.18
CA THR A 270 4.34 35.55 -15.13
C THR A 270 4.05 35.20 -16.60
N GLN A 271 3.38 34.08 -16.88
CA GLN A 271 3.11 33.56 -18.22
C GLN A 271 1.61 33.40 -18.50
N VAL A 272 0.74 33.78 -17.55
CA VAL A 272 -0.72 33.66 -17.63
C VAL A 272 -1.40 34.98 -17.40
#